data_AF-A0A2V0QDK8-F1
#
_entry.id   AF-A0A2V0QDK8-F1
#
_cell.length_a   1.000
_cell.length_b   1.000
_cell.length_c   1.000
_cell.angle_alpha   90.00
_cell.angle_beta   90.00
_cell.angle_gamma   90.00
#
_symmetry.space_group_name_H-M   'P 1'
#
loop_
_entity.id
_entity.type
_entity.pdbx_description
1 polymer ?
#
loop_
_entity_poly.entity_id
_entity_poly.type
_entity_poly.pdbx_seq_one_letter_code
_entity_poly.pdbx_strand_id
1 'polypeptide(L)'
;MRLVGSAGNWTGFYVRAYDVNTAQPNGRYFVAQFAAQPVADFGMRLWDGATNLLFDSGTPSANFTRSFQSWTHEKFDYSSQNLVRVYYSVPFNFPENEHLLINSFGMGLNSGSAIARALYCWWDFPNNKLYAITVAASNPTAFFLPAVFAKMNV
;
A
#
# COMPACT_ATOMS: atom_id res chain seq x y z
N MET A 1 -7.51 3.76 0.73
CA MET A 1 -7.44 4.42 -0.60
C MET A 1 -8.65 3.99 -1.42
N ARG A 2 -9.14 4.85 -2.34
CA ARG A 2 -10.22 4.52 -3.27
C ARG A 2 -9.82 4.88 -4.70
N LEU A 3 -10.03 3.97 -5.66
CA LEU A 3 -9.91 4.26 -7.09
C LEU A 3 -11.20 4.94 -7.59
N VAL A 4 -11.07 5.88 -8.52
CA VAL A 4 -12.17 6.62 -9.15
C VAL A 4 -12.27 6.18 -10.62
N GLY A 5 -13.49 6.00 -11.13
CA GLY A 5 -13.75 5.47 -12.47
C GLY A 5 -14.29 4.03 -12.44
N SER A 6 -14.06 3.27 -13.51
CA SER A 6 -14.49 1.88 -13.66
C SER A 6 -13.32 0.97 -14.02
N ALA A 7 -13.51 -0.36 -13.90
CA ALA A 7 -12.48 -1.32 -14.31
C ALA A 7 -12.06 -1.07 -15.77
N GLY A 8 -10.75 -0.91 -16.00
CA GLY A 8 -10.19 -0.59 -17.31
C GLY A 8 -10.28 0.90 -17.72
N ASN A 9 -10.96 1.75 -16.94
CA ASN A 9 -11.08 3.19 -17.18
C ASN A 9 -11.01 3.97 -15.85
N TRP A 10 -9.86 3.88 -15.17
CA TRP A 10 -9.61 4.64 -13.96
C TRP A 10 -9.31 6.10 -14.31
N THR A 11 -9.98 7.02 -13.64
CA THR A 11 -9.79 8.48 -13.83
C THR A 11 -8.98 9.11 -12.70
N GLY A 12 -8.69 8.35 -11.64
CA GLY A 12 -7.84 8.79 -10.55
C GLY A 12 -7.94 7.92 -9.31
N PHE A 13 -7.38 8.40 -8.21
CA PHE A 13 -7.45 7.77 -6.91
C PHE A 13 -7.49 8.81 -5.79
N TYR A 14 -7.97 8.38 -4.63
CA TYR A 14 -8.05 9.19 -3.43
C TYR A 14 -7.42 8.45 -2.26
N VAL A 15 -6.52 9.14 -1.56
CA VAL A 15 -5.92 8.69 -0.28
C VAL A 15 -6.57 9.49 0.84
N ARG A 16 -7.10 8.78 1.84
CA ARG A 16 -7.72 9.40 3.01
C ARG A 16 -6.73 9.38 4.18
N ALA A 17 -6.75 10.44 4.99
CA ALA A 17 -6.15 10.40 6.31
C ALA A 17 -6.78 9.29 7.18
N TYR A 18 -6.00 8.77 8.12
CA TYR A 18 -6.52 7.86 9.14
C TYR A 18 -7.53 8.58 10.05
N ASP A 19 -7.18 9.78 10.52
CA ASP A 19 -8.00 10.63 11.38
C ASP A 19 -7.74 12.13 11.08
N VAL A 20 -8.71 13.00 11.38
CA VAL A 20 -8.59 14.46 11.16
C VAL A 20 -7.51 15.10 12.04
N ASN A 21 -7.22 14.50 13.20
CA ASN A 21 -6.19 14.94 14.14
C ASN A 21 -4.80 14.35 13.82
N THR A 22 -4.70 13.51 12.79
CA THR A 22 -3.43 12.97 12.31
C THR A 22 -2.90 13.76 11.11
N ALA A 23 -1.60 13.64 10.86
CA ALA A 23 -0.98 14.23 9.68
C ALA A 23 -1.75 13.84 8.41
N GLN A 24 -2.13 14.85 7.64
CA GLN A 24 -2.84 14.64 6.39
C GLN A 24 -1.89 14.00 5.36
N PRO A 25 -2.40 13.18 4.42
CA PRO A 25 -1.59 12.56 3.37
C PRO A 25 -0.76 13.61 2.63
N ASN A 26 0.55 13.59 2.87
CA ASN A 26 1.52 14.46 2.20
C ASN A 26 2.65 13.56 1.69
N GLY A 27 2.78 13.47 0.36
CA GLY A 27 3.74 12.57 -0.27
C GLY A 27 3.47 12.37 -1.75
N ARG A 28 4.34 11.59 -2.38
CA ARG A 28 4.21 11.19 -3.78
C ARG A 28 3.48 9.86 -3.87
N TYR A 29 2.43 9.84 -4.68
CA TYR A 29 1.62 8.66 -4.93
C TYR A 29 1.55 8.42 -6.44
N PHE A 30 1.59 7.17 -6.83
CA PHE A 30 1.35 6.76 -8.21
C PHE A 30 0.51 5.50 -8.22
N VAL A 31 -0.10 5.21 -9.36
CA VAL A 31 -0.83 3.96 -9.61
C VAL A 31 -0.06 3.19 -10.66
N ALA A 32 0.32 1.96 -10.35
CA ALA A 32 0.82 1.03 -11.34
C ALA A 32 -0.37 0.38 -12.06
N GLN A 33 -0.53 0.68 -13.34
CA GLN A 33 -1.49 0.00 -14.21
C GLN A 33 -0.78 -1.09 -15.01
N PHE A 34 -1.46 -2.22 -15.21
CA PHE A 34 -0.99 -3.28 -16.12
C PHE A 34 -1.32 -2.90 -17.56
N ALA A 35 -0.55 -1.98 -18.14
CA ALA A 35 -0.65 -1.61 -19.55
C ALA A 35 0.71 -1.10 -20.05
N ALA A 36 1.18 -1.63 -21.17
CA ALA A 36 2.37 -1.11 -21.83
C ALA A 36 2.05 0.23 -22.52
N GLN A 37 3.06 1.10 -22.61
CA GLN A 37 2.98 2.39 -23.31
C GLN A 37 4.09 2.45 -24.36
N PRO A 38 3.79 2.82 -25.63
CA PRO A 38 4.77 2.82 -26.72
C PRO A 38 5.68 4.06 -26.66
N VAL A 39 6.49 4.17 -25.61
CA VAL A 39 7.28 5.39 -25.29
C VAL A 39 8.76 5.28 -25.65
N ALA A 40 9.29 4.07 -25.88
CA ALA A 40 10.69 3.94 -26.28
C ALA A 40 10.94 4.42 -27.72
N ASP A 41 11.96 5.25 -27.92
CA ASP A 41 12.48 5.61 -29.27
C ASP A 41 13.21 4.41 -29.91
N PHE A 42 13.93 3.64 -29.09
CA PHE A 42 14.68 2.45 -29.50
C PHE A 42 14.50 1.35 -28.44
N GLY A 43 14.25 0.11 -28.87
CA GLY A 43 14.17 -1.04 -27.97
C GLY A 43 13.27 -2.16 -28.44
N MET A 44 12.76 -2.96 -27.50
CA MET A 44 11.91 -4.11 -27.77
C MET A 44 10.44 -3.80 -27.49
N ARG A 45 9.57 -4.16 -28.42
CA ARG A 45 8.12 -4.19 -28.23
C ARG A 45 7.58 -5.58 -28.49
N LEU A 46 6.63 -6.01 -27.68
CA LEU A 46 5.86 -7.23 -27.91
C LEU A 46 4.40 -6.86 -28.13
N TRP A 47 3.80 -7.50 -29.13
CA TRP A 47 2.40 -7.32 -29.51
C TRP A 47 1.70 -8.66 -29.50
N ASP A 48 0.41 -8.67 -29.16
CA ASP A 48 -0.41 -9.86 -29.36
C ASP A 48 -0.87 -9.99 -30.83
N GLY A 49 -1.54 -11.09 -31.16
CA GLY A 49 -2.09 -11.33 -32.50
C GLY A 49 -3.24 -10.40 -32.90
N ALA A 50 -3.76 -9.60 -31.96
CA ALA A 50 -4.82 -8.62 -32.16
C ALA A 50 -4.27 -7.18 -32.16
N THR A 51 -2.95 -7.00 -32.33
CA THR A 51 -2.24 -5.72 -32.37
C THR A 51 -2.31 -4.88 -31.09
N ASN A 52 -2.56 -5.50 -29.94
CA ASN A 52 -2.41 -4.82 -28.65
C ASN A 52 -0.96 -4.87 -28.18
N LEU A 53 -0.45 -3.76 -27.67
CA LEU A 53 0.89 -3.68 -27.10
C LEU A 53 0.92 -4.41 -25.76
N LEU A 54 1.75 -5.45 -25.66
CA LEU A 54 1.94 -6.24 -24.44
C LEU A 54 3.13 -5.74 -23.62
N PHE A 55 4.16 -5.22 -24.29
CA PHE A 55 5.39 -4.78 -23.65
C PHE A 55 6.09 -3.72 -24.52
N ASP A 56 6.70 -2.74 -23.86
CA ASP A 56 7.63 -1.79 -24.45
C ASP A 56 8.76 -1.54 -23.45
N SER A 57 10.02 -1.60 -23.90
CA SER A 57 11.19 -1.48 -23.02
C SER A 57 11.35 -0.14 -22.32
N GLY A 58 10.68 0.92 -22.80
CA GLY A 58 10.64 2.24 -22.17
C GLY A 58 9.44 2.45 -21.25
N THR A 59 8.51 1.50 -21.14
CA THR A 59 7.35 1.64 -20.23
C THR A 59 7.84 1.77 -18.79
N PRO A 60 7.55 2.89 -18.09
CA PRO A 60 7.91 3.04 -16.68
C PRO A 60 7.31 1.92 -15.83
N SER A 61 8.08 1.40 -14.89
CA SER A 61 7.70 0.24 -14.09
C SER A 61 7.97 0.47 -12.60
N ALA A 62 7.17 -0.18 -11.76
CA ALA A 62 7.43 -0.22 -10.32
C ALA A 62 8.20 -1.50 -9.99
N ASN A 63 9.47 -1.36 -9.61
CA ASN A 63 10.31 -2.49 -9.22
C ASN A 63 10.17 -2.70 -7.72
N PHE A 64 9.62 -3.85 -7.30
CA PHE A 64 9.59 -4.22 -5.89
C PHE A 64 11.00 -4.42 -5.37
N THR A 65 11.36 -3.64 -4.35
CA THR A 65 12.71 -3.66 -3.78
C THR A 65 12.77 -4.42 -2.47
N ARG A 66 11.72 -4.33 -1.64
CA ARG A 66 11.73 -4.85 -0.27
C ARG A 66 10.35 -5.32 0.17
N SER A 67 10.34 -6.32 1.05
CA SER A 67 9.13 -6.81 1.71
C SER A 67 9.42 -7.13 3.17
N PHE A 68 8.57 -6.64 4.07
CA PHE A 68 8.70 -6.89 5.52
C PHE A 68 7.45 -7.60 6.03
N GLN A 69 7.64 -8.74 6.69
CA GLN A 69 6.55 -9.53 7.28
C GLN A 69 6.71 -9.73 8.80
N SER A 70 7.87 -9.37 9.36
CA SER A 70 8.19 -9.50 10.78
C SER A 70 7.72 -8.29 11.58
N TRP A 71 6.42 -8.25 11.86
CA TRP A 71 5.82 -7.16 12.63
C TRP A 71 5.91 -7.40 14.13
N THR A 72 6.30 -6.35 14.86
CA THR A 72 6.37 -6.33 16.32
C THR A 72 5.13 -5.65 16.88
N HIS A 73 4.42 -6.31 17.80
CA HIS A 73 3.38 -5.68 18.59
C HIS A 73 3.98 -4.61 19.52
N GLU A 74 3.55 -3.36 19.37
CA GLU A 74 4.09 -2.25 20.17
C GLU A 74 3.15 -1.88 21.32
N LYS A 75 1.86 -1.72 21.03
CA LYS A 75 0.85 -1.27 21.98
C LYS A 75 -0.56 -1.55 21.48
N PHE A 76 -1.52 -1.43 22.39
CA PHE A 76 -2.93 -1.36 22.07
C PHE A 76 -3.60 -0.19 22.80
N ASP A 77 -4.73 0.25 22.27
CA ASP A 77 -5.66 1.16 22.94
C ASP A 77 -7.11 0.83 22.52
N TYR A 78 -8.05 1.69 22.91
CA TYR A 78 -9.45 1.60 22.47
C TYR A 78 -9.82 2.78 21.58
N SER A 79 -10.66 2.54 20.58
CA SER A 79 -11.30 3.59 19.79
C SER A 79 -12.43 4.26 20.59
N SER A 80 -12.97 5.37 20.07
CA SER A 80 -14.15 6.03 20.66
C SER A 80 -15.41 5.14 20.68
N GLN A 81 -15.47 4.11 19.83
CA GLN A 81 -16.52 3.09 19.82
C GLN A 81 -16.17 1.86 20.68
N ASN A 82 -15.15 1.96 21.54
CA ASN A 82 -14.69 0.88 22.41
C ASN A 82 -14.21 -0.38 21.66
N LEU A 83 -13.72 -0.21 20.43
CA LEU A 83 -13.05 -1.28 19.69
C LEU A 83 -11.57 -1.30 20.04
N VAL A 84 -10.99 -2.50 20.13
CA VAL A 84 -9.56 -2.65 20.37
C VAL A 84 -8.81 -2.18 19.12
N ARG A 85 -7.83 -1.30 19.28
CA ARG A 85 -6.86 -0.95 18.24
C ARG A 85 -5.49 -1.45 18.65
N VAL A 86 -4.83 -2.16 17.74
CA VAL A 86 -3.49 -2.71 17.96
C VAL A 86 -2.52 -2.13 16.95
N TYR A 87 -1.36 -1.72 17.44
CA TYR A 87 -0.30 -1.07 16.68
C TYR A 87 0.87 -2.02 16.54
N TYR A 88 1.23 -2.32 15.29
CA TYR A 88 2.41 -3.12 14.98
C TYR A 88 3.41 -2.26 14.23
N SER A 89 4.70 -2.44 14.50
CA SER A 89 5.77 -1.78 13.77
C SER A 89 6.72 -2.77 13.12
N VAL A 90 7.45 -2.30 12.12
CA VAL A 90 8.61 -2.99 11.56
C VAL A 90 9.84 -2.11 11.75
N PRO A 91 11.03 -2.70 11.98
CA PRO A 91 12.28 -1.95 11.98
C PRO A 91 12.57 -1.47 10.57
N PHE A 92 12.05 -0.30 10.23
CA PHE A 92 12.09 0.27 8.89
C PHE A 92 12.84 1.61 8.90
N ASN A 93 13.91 1.68 8.10
CA ASN A 93 14.53 2.95 7.75
C ASN A 93 13.90 3.44 6.43
N PHE A 94 13.40 4.68 6.44
CA PHE A 94 12.78 5.37 5.31
C PHE A 94 13.85 5.84 4.32
N PRO A 95 14.13 5.09 3.23
CA PRO A 95 15.03 5.60 2.22
C PRO A 95 14.26 6.58 1.33
N GLU A 96 14.97 7.57 0.79
CA GLU A 96 14.41 8.42 -0.23
C GLU A 96 13.99 7.61 -1.46
N ASN A 97 12.90 8.04 -2.09
CA ASN A 97 12.37 7.50 -3.35
C ASN A 97 11.90 6.04 -3.33
N GLU A 98 11.40 5.55 -2.19
CA GLU A 98 10.62 4.31 -2.14
C GLU A 98 9.15 4.55 -1.81
N HIS A 99 8.28 3.72 -2.39
CA HIS A 99 6.83 3.81 -2.25
C HIS A 99 6.28 2.51 -1.66
N LEU A 100 5.37 2.65 -0.67
CA LEU A 100 4.65 1.53 -0.07
C LEU A 100 3.44 1.14 -0.93
N LEU A 101 3.22 -0.16 -1.13
CA LEU A 101 1.99 -0.68 -1.71
C LEU A 101 0.83 -0.56 -0.71
N ILE A 102 0.16 0.59 -0.70
CA ILE A 102 -0.89 0.91 0.29
C ILE A 102 -2.22 0.19 0.06
N ASN A 103 -2.45 -0.43 -1.12
CA ASN A 103 -3.67 -1.18 -1.44
C ASN A 103 -3.95 -2.23 -0.36
N SER A 104 -2.93 -3.03 -0.03
CA SER A 104 -3.06 -4.12 0.93
C SER A 104 -3.48 -3.66 2.33
N PHE A 105 -3.16 -2.42 2.70
CA PHE A 105 -3.56 -1.81 3.97
C PHE A 105 -4.96 -1.23 3.98
N GLY A 106 -5.65 -1.18 2.83
CA GLY A 106 -7.04 -0.74 2.74
C GLY A 106 -8.06 -1.88 2.74
N MET A 107 -7.60 -3.13 2.78
CA MET A 107 -8.46 -4.32 2.78
C MET A 107 -8.74 -4.81 4.20
N GLY A 108 -9.95 -5.33 4.43
CA GLY A 108 -10.28 -5.97 5.71
C GLY A 108 -9.47 -7.25 5.92
N LEU A 109 -8.97 -7.46 7.13
CA LEU A 109 -8.23 -8.67 7.51
C LEU A 109 -9.14 -9.68 8.20
N ASN A 110 -9.09 -10.92 7.71
CA ASN A 110 -9.73 -12.08 8.33
C ASN A 110 -8.65 -13.10 8.70
N SER A 111 -8.27 -13.15 9.99
CA SER A 111 -7.27 -14.09 10.50
C SER A 111 -7.91 -15.40 10.94
N GLY A 112 -8.49 -16.15 9.99
CA GLY A 112 -9.15 -17.44 10.28
C GLY A 112 -10.29 -17.38 11.31
N SER A 113 -10.81 -16.18 11.57
CA SER A 113 -11.79 -15.85 12.59
C SER A 113 -12.97 -15.14 11.92
N ALA A 114 -14.18 -15.33 12.43
CA ALA A 114 -15.39 -14.67 11.93
C ALA A 114 -15.41 -13.14 12.20
N ILE A 115 -14.41 -12.60 12.89
CA ILE A 115 -14.28 -11.17 13.16
C ILE A 115 -13.45 -10.52 12.05
N ALA A 116 -14.13 -9.74 11.20
CA ALA A 116 -13.48 -8.86 10.24
C ALA A 116 -12.77 -7.71 10.98
N ARG A 117 -11.58 -7.34 10.50
CA ARG A 117 -10.75 -6.29 11.11
C ARG A 117 -10.49 -5.21 10.10
N ALA A 118 -10.74 -3.96 10.48
CA ALA A 118 -10.29 -2.84 9.67
C ALA A 118 -8.77 -2.72 9.81
N LEU A 119 -8.09 -2.48 8.69
CA LEU A 119 -6.66 -2.29 8.62
C LEU A 119 -6.35 -0.88 8.14
N TYR A 120 -5.29 -0.31 8.70
CA TYR A 120 -4.77 0.99 8.32
C TYR A 120 -3.24 0.95 8.37
N CYS A 121 -2.61 1.87 7.63
CA CYS A 121 -1.19 2.17 7.74
C CYS A 121 -1.00 3.61 8.22
N TRP A 122 0.00 3.83 9.07
CA TRP A 122 0.34 5.17 9.55
C TRP A 122 1.85 5.37 9.55
N TRP A 123 2.29 6.47 8.95
CA TRP A 123 3.67 6.96 9.03
C TRP A 123 3.84 7.91 10.22
N ASP A 124 4.73 7.53 11.12
CA ASP A 124 5.21 8.34 12.22
C ASP A 124 6.63 8.83 11.87
N PHE A 125 6.69 9.99 11.19
CA PHE A 125 7.95 10.59 10.77
C PHE A 125 8.85 11.00 11.95
N PRO A 126 8.34 11.64 13.03
CA PRO A 126 9.18 11.98 14.19
C PRO A 126 9.91 10.79 14.80
N ASN A 127 9.25 9.63 14.89
CA ASN A 127 9.84 8.43 15.47
C ASN A 127 10.45 7.47 14.43
N ASN A 128 10.46 7.84 13.14
CA ASN A 128 10.87 6.97 12.04
C ASN A 128 10.22 5.57 12.13
N LYS A 129 8.89 5.50 12.29
CA LYS A 129 8.16 4.23 12.32
C LYS A 129 7.04 4.16 11.28
N LEU A 130 6.91 2.98 10.68
CA LEU A 130 5.72 2.57 9.96
C LEU A 130 4.86 1.70 10.89
N TYR A 131 3.61 2.11 11.09
CA TYR A 131 2.62 1.34 11.82
C TYR A 131 1.63 0.67 10.87
N ALA A 132 1.34 -0.60 11.15
CA ALA A 132 0.09 -1.24 10.79
C ALA A 132 -0.87 -1.13 11.99
N ILE A 133 -2.13 -0.78 11.74
CA ILE A 133 -3.13 -0.60 12.79
C ILE A 133 -4.34 -1.46 12.47
N THR A 134 -4.68 -2.39 13.35
CA THR A 134 -5.90 -3.19 13.24
C THR A 134 -6.96 -2.68 14.21
N VAL A 135 -8.21 -2.55 13.78
CA VAL A 135 -9.33 -2.12 14.60
C VAL A 135 -10.46 -3.15 14.53
N ALA A 136 -10.85 -3.71 15.68
CA ALA A 136 -11.91 -4.72 15.79
C ALA A 136 -12.35 -4.95 17.24
N ALA A 137 -13.38 -5.76 17.47
CA ALA A 137 -13.77 -6.18 18.81
C ALA A 137 -12.67 -7.00 19.52
N SER A 138 -11.85 -7.72 18.76
CA SER A 138 -10.67 -8.43 19.27
C SER A 138 -9.61 -8.57 18.18
N ASN A 139 -8.35 -8.32 18.53
CA ASN A 139 -7.22 -8.41 17.62
C ASN A 139 -6.15 -9.35 18.18
N PRO A 140 -5.54 -10.21 17.34
CA PRO A 140 -4.37 -10.99 17.73
C PRO A 140 -3.16 -10.07 17.94
N THR A 141 -2.13 -10.53 18.64
CA THR A 141 -0.83 -9.83 18.69
C THR A 141 0.07 -10.21 17.51
N ALA A 142 -0.24 -11.30 16.81
CA ALA A 142 0.48 -11.74 15.62
C ALA A 142 -0.07 -11.07 14.35
N PHE A 143 0.83 -10.57 13.50
CA PHE A 143 0.47 -9.87 12.27
C PHE A 143 1.46 -10.23 11.14
N PHE A 144 0.91 -10.65 9.99
CA PHE A 144 1.69 -11.30 8.91
C PHE A 144 1.46 -10.69 7.53
N LEU A 145 0.77 -9.55 7.41
CA LEU A 145 0.61 -8.90 6.12
C LEU A 145 1.96 -8.29 5.69
N PRO A 146 2.53 -8.62 4.53
CA PRO A 146 3.77 -8.03 4.09
C PRO A 146 3.60 -6.54 3.76
N ALA A 147 4.46 -5.68 4.31
CA ALA A 147 4.68 -4.33 3.79
C ALA A 147 5.61 -4.41 2.58
N VAL A 148 5.07 -4.21 1.38
CA VAL A 148 5.81 -4.29 0.11
C VAL A 148 6.16 -2.89 -0.38
N PHE A 149 7.45 -2.69 -0.71
CA PHE A 149 7.96 -1.42 -1.21
C PHE A 149 8.48 -1.56 -2.63
N ALA A 150 8.38 -0.47 -3.39
CA ALA A 150 8.88 -0.39 -4.76
C ALA A 150 9.56 0.95 -5.05
N LYS A 151 10.45 0.93 -6.04
CA LYS A 151 10.99 2.12 -6.70
C LYS A 151 10.39 2.27 -8.08
N MET A 152 10.17 3.51 -8.49
CA MET A 152 9.83 3.81 -9.88
C MET A 152 11.11 3.70 -10.72
N ASN A 153 11.07 2.86 -11.74
CA ASN A 153 12.03 2.86 -12.84
C ASN A 153 11.46 3.76 -13.93
N VAL A 154 12.13 4.88 -14.17
CA VAL A 154 11.71 5.93 -15.11
C VAL A 154 12.77 6.06 -16.19
#